data_AF-A0A7I8VEQ1-F1
#
_entry.id   AF-A0A7I8VEQ1-F1
#
_cell.length_a   1.000
_cell.length_b   1.000
_cell.length_c   1.000
_cell.angle_alpha   90.00
_cell.angle_beta   90.00
_cell.angle_gamma   90.00
#
_symmetry.space_group_name_H-M   'P 1'
#
loop_
_entity.id
_entity.type
_entity.pdbx_description
1 polymer ?
#
loop_
_entity_poly.entity_id
_entity_poly.type
_entity_poly.pdbx_seq_one_letter_code
_entity_poly.pdbx_strand_id
1 'polypeptide(L)'
;MAPTAIWRSITTTIASIFKSSSHIKNFTILIILYTFTGLIADTNIQRSFLCRQCGHTVVFANDLTRVASDMSLRQRNDSLLGRKGTLIQLLQNPAGARFEVITSKRAHVTKSTVTVSSDTWFTGFSWRIATCPKCHFHLGWSYEPLFYKGGLADSKDTFYALILDNLLDETYADNLIITPKVYQS
;
A
#
# COMPACT_ATOMS: atom_id res chain seq x y z
N MET A 1 -62.04 30.91 15.79
CA MET A 1 -60.63 31.34 15.63
C MET A 1 -59.79 30.09 15.47
N ALA A 2 -59.28 29.82 14.26
CA ALA A 2 -58.38 28.72 13.94
C ALA A 2 -56.98 28.99 14.56
N PRO A 3 -56.11 27.96 14.76
CA PRO A 3 -55.38 27.37 13.64
C PRO A 3 -55.07 25.87 13.81
N THR A 4 -55.87 25.00 13.17
CA THR A 4 -55.57 23.56 12.95
C THR A 4 -55.39 23.23 11.46
N ALA A 5 -55.35 24.24 10.58
CA ALA A 5 -55.43 24.06 9.13
C ALA A 5 -54.08 23.91 8.41
N ILE A 6 -52.93 24.18 9.05
CA ILE A 6 -51.63 24.20 8.36
C ILE A 6 -50.96 22.82 8.34
N TRP A 7 -51.12 22.00 9.38
CA TRP A 7 -50.44 20.70 9.48
C TRP A 7 -51.09 19.57 8.67
N ARG A 8 -52.40 19.65 8.39
CA ARG A 8 -53.09 18.66 7.54
C ARG A 8 -52.81 18.82 6.04
N SER A 9 -52.32 19.98 5.60
CA SER A 9 -52.00 20.21 4.18
C SER A 9 -50.63 19.61 3.79
N ILE A 10 -49.66 19.57 4.71
CA ILE A 10 -48.31 19.07 4.41
C ILE A 10 -48.27 17.53 4.37
N THR A 11 -49.00 16.84 5.25
CA THR A 11 -49.06 15.37 5.25
C THR A 11 -49.84 14.79 4.06
N THR A 12 -50.83 15.53 3.55
CA THR A 12 -51.69 15.03 2.46
C THR A 12 -51.09 15.27 1.08
N THR A 13 -50.24 16.30 0.92
CA THR A 13 -49.49 16.54 -0.32
C THR A 13 -48.30 15.59 -0.48
N ILE A 14 -47.65 15.14 0.60
CA ILE A 14 -46.60 14.11 0.51
C ILE A 14 -47.21 12.73 0.24
N ALA A 15 -48.35 12.40 0.88
CA ALA A 15 -49.04 11.13 0.63
C ALA A 15 -49.64 11.01 -0.78
N SER A 16 -49.98 12.12 -1.45
CA SER A 16 -50.48 12.10 -2.84
C SER A 16 -49.37 11.95 -3.88
N ILE A 17 -48.13 12.35 -3.58
CA ILE A 17 -46.95 12.10 -4.43
C ILE A 17 -46.53 10.62 -4.37
N PHE A 18 -46.81 9.91 -3.27
CA PHE A 18 -46.49 8.47 -3.12
C PHE A 18 -47.50 7.49 -3.74
N LYS A 19 -48.59 8.00 -4.32
CA LYS A 19 -49.72 7.19 -4.80
C LYS A 19 -49.80 7.04 -6.33
N SER A 20 -48.76 7.40 -7.08
CA SER A 20 -48.75 7.23 -8.53
C SER A 20 -47.49 6.54 -9.04
N SER A 21 -47.73 5.50 -9.84
CA SER A 21 -46.82 4.77 -10.73
C SER A 21 -45.64 4.00 -10.10
N SER A 22 -45.70 2.67 -10.20
CA SER A 22 -44.61 1.73 -9.87
C SER A 22 -43.29 2.07 -10.59
N HIS A 23 -43.36 2.72 -11.75
CA HIS A 23 -42.19 3.14 -12.52
C HIS A 23 -41.38 4.25 -11.84
N ILE A 24 -42.01 5.16 -11.09
CA ILE A 24 -41.32 6.28 -10.42
C ILE A 24 -40.56 5.80 -9.18
N LYS A 25 -41.11 4.80 -8.47
CA LYS A 25 -40.44 4.14 -7.34
C LYS A 25 -39.22 3.35 -7.79
N ASN A 26 -39.32 2.64 -8.91
CA ASN A 26 -38.18 1.90 -9.48
C ASN A 26 -37.09 2.84 -9.98
N PHE A 27 -37.45 3.98 -10.60
CA PHE A 27 -36.49 4.97 -11.09
C PHE A 27 -35.72 5.68 -9.96
N THR A 28 -36.41 6.02 -8.86
CA THR A 28 -35.77 6.62 -7.68
C THR A 28 -34.88 5.61 -6.93
N ILE A 29 -35.30 4.34 -6.82
CA ILE A 29 -34.45 3.27 -6.27
C ILE A 29 -33.22 3.03 -7.16
N LEU A 30 -33.37 3.04 -8.49
CA LEU A 30 -32.25 2.94 -9.43
C LEU A 30 -31.28 4.11 -9.31
N ILE A 31 -31.76 5.34 -9.16
CA ILE A 31 -30.91 6.52 -8.95
C ILE A 31 -30.18 6.41 -7.60
N ILE A 32 -30.85 5.99 -6.53
CA ILE A 32 -30.20 5.79 -5.22
C ILE A 32 -29.16 4.68 -5.29
N LEU A 33 -29.43 3.57 -5.97
CA LEU A 33 -28.44 2.50 -6.19
C LEU A 33 -27.25 3.00 -7.02
N TYR A 34 -27.50 3.79 -8.06
CA TYR A 34 -26.45 4.32 -8.93
C TYR A 34 -25.56 5.35 -8.22
N THR A 35 -26.14 6.22 -7.39
CA THR A 35 -25.39 7.16 -6.55
C THR A 35 -24.68 6.43 -5.40
N PHE A 36 -25.26 5.37 -4.84
CA PHE A 36 -24.60 4.52 -3.84
C PHE A 36 -23.41 3.75 -4.44
N THR A 37 -23.51 3.26 -5.67
CA THR A 37 -22.35 2.68 -6.40
C THR A 37 -21.29 3.72 -6.73
N GLY A 38 -21.69 4.97 -7.02
CA GLY A 38 -20.76 6.08 -7.26
C GLY A 38 -20.04 6.60 -6.01
N LEU A 39 -20.67 6.48 -4.83
CA LEU A 39 -20.09 6.82 -3.53
C LEU A 39 -19.10 5.76 -3.01
N ILE A 40 -19.17 4.52 -3.52
CA ILE A 40 -18.18 3.45 -3.30
C ILE A 40 -17.21 3.39 -4.49
N ALA A 41 -16.94 4.53 -5.14
CA ALA A 41 -15.68 4.71 -5.82
C ALA A 41 -14.60 4.82 -4.74
N ASP A 42 -14.28 3.67 -4.13
CA ASP A 42 -13.10 3.48 -3.31
C ASP A 42 -11.94 3.82 -4.24
N THR A 43 -11.44 5.06 -4.14
CA THR A 43 -10.32 5.51 -4.93
C THR A 43 -9.19 4.56 -4.57
N ASN A 44 -8.95 3.59 -5.45
CA ASN A 44 -7.89 2.60 -5.36
C ASN A 44 -6.55 3.33 -5.59
N ILE A 45 -6.23 4.25 -4.69
CA ILE A 45 -4.95 4.92 -4.63
C ILE A 45 -3.99 3.84 -4.16
N GLN A 46 -3.35 3.18 -5.12
CA GLN A 46 -2.31 2.20 -4.85
C GLN A 46 -1.09 2.93 -4.31
N ARG A 47 -1.10 3.21 -3.01
CA ARG A 47 0.04 3.80 -2.32
C ARG A 47 1.27 2.94 -2.55
N SER A 48 2.37 3.60 -2.84
CA SER A 48 3.63 2.94 -3.15
C SER A 48 4.78 3.52 -2.35
N PHE A 49 5.81 2.69 -2.15
CA PHE A 49 7.12 3.16 -1.76
C PHE A 49 7.93 3.49 -3.00
N LEU A 50 8.55 4.65 -2.98
CA LEU A 50 9.49 5.14 -3.97
C LEU A 50 10.92 4.94 -3.48
N CYS A 51 11.87 4.85 -4.40
CA CYS A 51 13.29 4.92 -4.07
C CYS A 51 13.59 6.31 -3.54
N ARG A 52 14.13 6.41 -2.31
CA ARG A 52 14.44 7.70 -1.69
C ARG A 52 15.43 8.53 -2.51
N GLN A 53 16.33 7.90 -3.26
CA GLN A 53 17.38 8.59 -4.02
C GLN A 53 16.87 9.24 -5.32
N CYS A 54 15.85 8.67 -5.98
CA CYS A 54 15.43 9.14 -7.31
C CYS A 54 13.93 9.14 -7.58
N GLY A 55 13.09 8.78 -6.61
CA GLY A 55 11.62 8.77 -6.74
C GLY A 55 11.05 7.61 -7.56
N HIS A 56 11.86 6.65 -8.00
CA HIS A 56 11.38 5.50 -8.78
C HIS A 56 10.50 4.56 -7.95
N THR A 57 9.30 4.20 -8.42
CA THR A 57 8.39 3.29 -7.70
C THR A 57 9.02 1.91 -7.51
N VAL A 58 9.14 1.49 -6.24
CA VAL A 58 9.76 0.22 -5.84
C VAL A 58 8.72 -0.84 -5.52
N VAL A 59 7.73 -0.54 -4.68
CA VAL A 59 6.77 -1.55 -4.22
C VAL A 59 5.42 -0.92 -3.87
N PHE A 60 4.33 -1.62 -4.18
CA PHE A 60 2.97 -1.20 -3.82
C PHE A 60 2.54 -1.80 -2.47
N ALA A 61 1.62 -1.14 -1.76
CA ALA A 61 1.11 -1.58 -0.47
C ALA A 61 0.55 -3.02 -0.49
N ASN A 62 -0.08 -3.41 -1.60
CA ASN A 62 -0.67 -4.74 -1.83
C ASN A 62 0.38 -5.85 -1.98
N ASP A 63 1.63 -5.48 -2.24
CA ASP A 63 2.75 -6.39 -2.37
C ASP A 63 3.53 -6.58 -1.07
N LEU A 64 3.26 -5.77 -0.04
CA LEU A 64 3.86 -6.01 1.26
C LEU A 64 3.42 -7.37 1.82
N THR A 65 4.36 -8.09 2.41
CA THR A 65 4.14 -9.39 3.04
C THR A 65 4.71 -9.38 4.45
N ARG A 66 4.39 -10.42 5.22
CA ARG A 66 4.85 -10.59 6.59
C ARG A 66 5.69 -11.84 6.70
N VAL A 67 6.93 -11.78 6.21
CA VAL A 67 7.91 -12.86 6.39
C VAL A 67 8.81 -12.48 7.56
N ALA A 68 8.69 -13.22 8.67
CA ALA A 68 9.51 -12.98 9.85
C ALA A 68 10.88 -13.65 9.71
N SER A 69 11.92 -12.98 10.19
CA SER A 69 13.29 -13.49 10.25
C SER A 69 13.59 -14.06 11.64
N ASP A 70 14.14 -15.27 11.69
CA ASP A 70 14.62 -15.90 12.93
C ASP A 70 15.81 -15.14 13.55
N MET A 71 16.52 -14.35 12.74
CA MET A 71 17.73 -13.61 13.09
C MET A 71 17.46 -12.16 13.52
N SER A 72 16.18 -11.78 13.71
CA SER A 72 15.84 -10.39 14.02
C SER A 72 16.20 -10.00 15.45
N LEU A 73 16.86 -8.84 15.60
CA LEU A 73 17.21 -8.27 16.91
C LEU A 73 15.99 -7.63 17.59
N ARG A 74 15.06 -7.11 16.80
CA ARG A 74 13.81 -6.50 17.25
C ARG A 74 12.78 -6.56 16.14
N GLN A 75 11.52 -6.69 16.51
CA GLN A 75 10.38 -6.61 15.58
C GLN A 75 9.34 -5.64 16.12
N ARG A 76 8.67 -4.92 15.23
CA ARG A 76 7.54 -4.04 15.55
C ARG A 76 6.52 -4.03 14.42
N ASN A 77 5.27 -3.73 14.77
CA ASN A 77 4.21 -3.52 13.82
C ASN A 77 3.98 -2.03 13.64
N ASP A 78 3.79 -1.59 12.40
CA ASP A 78 3.51 -0.19 12.10
C ASP A 78 2.46 -0.06 10.98
N SER A 79 2.01 1.15 10.74
CA SER A 79 1.10 1.49 9.65
C SER A 79 1.88 2.15 8.52
N LEU A 80 2.15 1.40 7.45
CA LEU A 80 2.91 1.86 6.28
C LEU A 80 2.03 1.84 5.03
N LEU A 81 2.09 2.88 4.20
CA LEU A 81 1.25 3.01 3.00
C LEU A 81 -0.26 2.83 3.29
N GLY A 82 -0.72 3.28 4.46
CA GLY A 82 -2.10 3.08 4.92
C GLY A 82 -2.46 1.65 5.34
N ARG A 83 -1.52 0.70 5.26
CA ARG A 83 -1.70 -0.68 5.71
C ARG A 83 -1.22 -0.83 7.15
N LYS A 84 -2.15 -1.17 8.04
CA LYS A 84 -1.87 -1.49 9.45
C LYS A 84 -1.17 -2.83 9.59
N GLY A 85 -0.29 -2.96 10.58
CA GLY A 85 0.32 -4.24 10.95
C GLY A 85 1.43 -4.69 10.01
N THR A 86 2.06 -3.76 9.29
CA THR A 86 3.27 -4.06 8.52
C THR A 86 4.40 -4.39 9.48
N LEU A 87 5.03 -5.55 9.29
CA LEU A 87 6.13 -6.02 10.14
C LEU A 87 7.43 -5.33 9.73
N ILE A 88 8.02 -4.61 10.66
CA ILE A 88 9.34 -4.01 10.54
C ILE A 88 10.29 -4.75 11.48
N GLN A 89 11.45 -5.12 10.96
CA GLN A 89 12.41 -5.98 11.64
C GLN A 89 13.78 -5.33 11.62
N LEU A 90 14.44 -5.24 12.77
CA LEU A 90 15.81 -4.77 12.89
C LEU A 90 16.75 -5.98 12.69
N LEU A 91 17.47 -5.97 11.57
CA LEU A 91 18.40 -7.04 11.18
C LEU A 91 19.82 -6.49 11.21
N GLN A 92 20.80 -7.34 11.55
CA GLN A 92 22.22 -6.96 11.59
C GLN A 92 23.01 -7.86 10.64
N ASN A 93 23.87 -7.26 9.82
CA ASN A 93 24.77 -8.02 8.97
C ASN A 93 26.04 -8.46 9.75
N PRO A 94 26.88 -9.36 9.19
CA PRO A 94 28.11 -9.81 9.85
C PRO A 94 29.10 -8.68 10.18
N ALA A 95 29.07 -7.59 9.42
CA ALA A 95 29.90 -6.41 9.67
C ALA A 95 29.36 -5.50 10.80
N GLY A 96 28.24 -5.85 11.44
CA GLY A 96 27.64 -5.10 12.54
C GLY A 96 26.70 -3.97 12.12
N ALA A 97 26.51 -3.72 10.82
CA ALA A 97 25.57 -2.73 10.31
C ALA A 97 24.13 -3.22 10.51
N ARG A 98 23.24 -2.30 10.91
CA ARG A 98 21.85 -2.58 11.27
C ARG A 98 20.88 -1.93 10.29
N PHE A 99 19.80 -2.63 9.98
CA PHE A 99 18.80 -2.21 9.01
C PHE A 99 17.39 -2.47 9.54
N GLU A 100 16.51 -1.48 9.51
CA GLU A 100 15.07 -1.74 9.60
C GLU A 100 14.56 -2.19 8.23
N VAL A 101 13.94 -3.37 8.20
CA VAL A 101 13.58 -4.07 6.97
C VAL A 101 12.09 -4.42 6.97
N ILE A 102 11.46 -4.21 5.82
CA ILE A 102 10.11 -4.69 5.50
C ILE A 102 10.18 -5.76 4.40
N THR A 103 9.18 -6.63 4.33
CA THR A 103 9.14 -7.69 3.32
C THR A 103 8.04 -7.47 2.28
N SER A 104 8.29 -7.88 1.03
CA SER A 104 7.29 -7.85 -0.04
C SER A 104 7.38 -9.07 -0.97
N LYS A 105 6.26 -9.47 -1.57
CA LYS A 105 6.22 -10.54 -2.58
C LYS A 105 6.72 -10.10 -3.95
N ARG A 106 6.62 -8.80 -4.25
CA ARG A 106 7.07 -8.19 -5.51
C ARG A 106 7.76 -6.88 -5.20
N ALA A 107 8.78 -6.54 -5.98
CA ALA A 107 9.45 -5.25 -5.95
C ALA A 107 10.07 -4.98 -7.32
N HIS A 108 10.04 -3.73 -7.77
CA HIS A 108 10.64 -3.32 -9.01
C HIS A 108 12.11 -2.92 -8.78
N VAL A 109 12.98 -3.94 -8.84
CA VAL A 109 14.40 -3.86 -8.52
C VAL A 109 15.24 -4.60 -9.56
N THR A 110 16.52 -4.23 -9.67
CA THR A 110 17.53 -5.02 -10.38
C THR A 110 18.23 -5.93 -9.37
N LYS A 111 18.15 -7.25 -9.60
CA LYS A 111 18.82 -8.27 -8.78
C LYS A 111 20.25 -8.48 -9.27
N SER A 112 21.19 -8.63 -8.34
CA SER A 112 22.54 -9.10 -8.65
C SER A 112 22.48 -10.50 -9.29
N THR A 113 23.46 -10.80 -10.14
CA THR A 113 23.63 -12.14 -10.73
C THR A 113 24.19 -13.13 -9.71
N VAL A 114 24.85 -12.65 -8.66
CA VAL A 114 25.47 -13.47 -7.63
C VAL A 114 24.45 -13.83 -6.55
N THR A 115 24.35 -15.13 -6.26
CA THR A 115 23.52 -15.70 -5.19
C THR A 115 24.40 -16.13 -4.03
N VAL A 116 24.00 -15.78 -2.82
CA VAL A 116 24.74 -16.09 -1.59
C VAL A 116 23.81 -16.78 -0.60
N SER A 117 24.24 -17.91 -0.05
CA SER A 117 23.48 -18.68 0.96
C SER A 117 24.00 -18.49 2.39
N SER A 118 25.23 -17.99 2.56
CA SER A 118 25.78 -17.66 3.87
C SER A 118 25.13 -16.40 4.44
N ASP A 119 25.18 -16.24 5.77
CA ASP A 119 24.78 -15.01 6.46
C ASP A 119 23.35 -14.54 6.15
N THR A 120 22.48 -15.49 5.78
CA THR A 120 21.07 -15.20 5.51
C THR A 120 20.33 -14.83 6.79
N TRP A 121 19.46 -13.84 6.71
CA TRP A 121 18.53 -13.54 7.80
C TRP A 121 17.30 -14.45 7.81
N PHE A 122 17.03 -15.17 6.71
CA PHE A 122 15.84 -16.00 6.57
C PHE A 122 16.27 -17.46 6.30
N THR A 123 16.06 -18.31 7.31
CA THR A 123 16.45 -19.72 7.27
C THR A 123 15.81 -20.43 6.08
N GLY A 124 16.61 -21.18 5.31
CA GLY A 124 16.15 -21.89 4.11
C GLY A 124 16.15 -21.08 2.81
N PHE A 125 16.62 -19.82 2.85
CA PHE A 125 16.73 -18.94 1.69
C PHE A 125 18.17 -18.49 1.44
N SER A 126 18.52 -18.36 0.16
CA SER A 126 19.66 -17.58 -0.32
C SER A 126 19.22 -16.17 -0.70
N TRP A 127 20.16 -15.22 -0.69
CA TRP A 127 19.91 -13.83 -1.00
C TRP A 127 20.76 -13.31 -2.16
N ARG A 128 20.26 -12.26 -2.80
CA ARG A 128 20.98 -11.44 -3.78
C ARG A 128 20.76 -9.97 -3.46
N ILE A 129 21.76 -9.14 -3.73
CA ILE A 129 21.61 -7.69 -3.62
C ILE A 129 20.53 -7.21 -4.60
N ALA A 130 19.64 -6.35 -4.14
CA ALA A 130 18.60 -5.70 -4.93
C ALA A 130 18.83 -4.17 -4.96
N THR A 131 18.95 -3.62 -6.16
CA THR A 131 19.20 -2.19 -6.39
C THR A 131 18.08 -1.54 -7.19
N CYS A 132 17.98 -0.21 -7.11
CA CYS A 132 17.06 0.56 -7.93
C CYS A 132 17.44 0.43 -9.41
N PRO A 133 16.49 0.11 -10.32
CA PRO A 133 16.80 -0.03 -11.75
C PRO A 133 17.12 1.32 -12.42
N LYS A 134 16.82 2.45 -11.77
CA LYS A 134 17.06 3.80 -12.30
C LYS A 134 18.38 4.41 -11.84
N CYS A 135 18.67 4.36 -10.54
CA CYS A 135 19.84 5.01 -9.96
C CYS A 135 20.85 4.04 -9.33
N HIS A 136 20.60 2.74 -9.40
CA HIS A 136 21.44 1.67 -8.85
C HIS A 136 21.68 1.74 -7.33
N PHE A 137 20.94 2.60 -6.63
CA PHE A 137 21.01 2.68 -5.17
C PHE A 137 20.58 1.36 -4.53
N HIS A 138 21.26 0.95 -3.46
CA HIS A 138 20.97 -0.28 -2.73
C HIS A 138 19.61 -0.17 -2.03
N LEU A 139 18.64 -1.01 -2.40
CA LEU A 139 17.30 -1.00 -1.81
C LEU A 139 17.08 -2.14 -0.81
N GLY A 140 17.89 -3.18 -0.86
CA GLY A 140 17.77 -4.33 0.02
C GLY A 140 18.24 -5.60 -0.69
N TRP A 141 17.51 -6.69 -0.46
CA TRP A 141 17.87 -8.02 -0.95
C TRP A 141 16.65 -8.78 -1.48
N SER A 142 16.86 -9.61 -2.50
CA SER A 142 15.88 -10.61 -2.94
C SER A 142 16.24 -11.97 -2.33
N TYR A 143 15.24 -12.69 -1.83
CA TYR A 143 15.38 -14.00 -1.23
C TYR A 143 14.73 -15.07 -2.11
N GLU A 144 15.45 -16.16 -2.34
CA GLU A 144 14.97 -17.34 -3.06
C GLU A 144 15.27 -18.61 -2.27
N PRO A 145 14.39 -19.63 -2.32
CA PRO A 145 14.63 -20.89 -1.60
C PRO A 145 15.93 -21.56 -2.04
N LEU A 146 16.66 -22.20 -1.12
CA LEU A 146 17.96 -22.85 -1.43
C LEU A 146 17.89 -23.91 -2.54
N PHE A 147 16.76 -24.59 -2.69
CA PHE A 147 16.54 -25.63 -3.73
C PHE A 147 15.90 -25.08 -5.02
N TYR A 148 15.83 -23.75 -5.16
CA TYR A 148 15.26 -23.13 -6.34
C TYR A 148 16.09 -23.44 -7.59
N LYS A 149 15.46 -24.04 -8.61
CA LYS A 149 16.14 -24.47 -9.86
C LYS A 149 16.48 -23.33 -10.84
N GLY A 150 16.43 -22.08 -10.38
CA GLY A 150 17.11 -20.94 -10.99
C GLY A 150 16.38 -20.27 -12.17
N GLY A 151 16.30 -18.94 -12.09
CA GLY A 151 15.92 -18.01 -13.15
C GLY A 151 16.02 -16.57 -12.63
N LEU A 152 16.18 -15.57 -13.52
CA LEU A 152 16.08 -14.15 -13.12
C LEU A 152 14.64 -13.72 -12.85
N ALA A 153 13.65 -14.53 -13.24
CA ALA A 153 12.24 -14.29 -13.02
C ALA A 153 11.83 -14.55 -11.57
N ASP A 154 10.84 -13.80 -11.10
CA ASP A 154 10.25 -13.95 -9.77
C ASP A 154 9.39 -15.21 -9.73
N SER A 155 9.73 -16.15 -8.84
CA SER A 155 8.90 -17.31 -8.56
C SER A 155 7.89 -16.97 -7.46
N LYS A 156 6.84 -17.78 -7.32
CA LYS A 156 5.85 -17.61 -6.24
C LYS A 156 6.46 -17.67 -4.83
N ASP A 157 7.62 -18.31 -4.70
CA ASP A 157 8.29 -18.55 -3.42
C ASP A 157 9.41 -17.54 -3.14
N THR A 158 9.69 -16.62 -4.08
CA THR A 158 10.63 -15.53 -3.86
C THR A 158 9.96 -14.35 -3.16
N PHE A 159 10.73 -13.62 -2.37
CA PHE A 159 10.31 -12.37 -1.76
C PHE A 159 11.49 -11.39 -1.66
N TYR A 160 11.19 -10.16 -1.27
CA TYR A 160 12.18 -9.10 -1.11
C TYR A 160 12.18 -8.62 0.33
N ALA A 161 13.38 -8.32 0.85
CA ALA A 161 13.58 -7.65 2.12
C ALA A 161 14.19 -6.27 1.83
N LEU A 162 13.38 -5.23 1.97
CA LEU A 162 13.72 -3.86 1.58
C LEU A 162 14.06 -3.01 2.80
N ILE A 163 15.13 -2.23 2.70
CA ILE A 163 15.58 -1.31 3.76
C ILE A 163 14.62 -0.14 3.82
N LEU A 164 13.93 0.03 4.95
CA LEU A 164 12.90 1.04 5.12
C LEU A 164 13.45 2.47 4.91
N ASP A 165 14.64 2.74 5.44
CA ASP A 165 15.32 4.03 5.31
C ASP A 165 15.64 4.40 3.85
N ASN A 166 15.71 3.43 2.94
CA ASN A 166 15.99 3.66 1.53
C ASN A 166 14.73 3.87 0.69
N LEU A 167 13.55 3.82 1.33
CA LEU A 167 12.25 4.00 0.73
C LEU A 167 11.58 5.30 1.19
N LEU A 168 10.76 5.88 0.33
CA LEU A 168 9.96 7.07 0.60
C LEU A 168 8.48 6.75 0.36
N ASP A 169 7.61 7.06 1.31
CA ASP A 169 6.16 6.95 1.11
C ASP A 169 5.73 8.03 0.10
N GLU A 170 5.09 7.61 -1.00
CA GLU A 170 4.60 8.50 -2.06
C GLU A 170 3.72 9.63 -1.51
N THR A 171 2.83 9.32 -0.55
CA THR A 171 1.94 10.33 0.05
C THR A 171 2.69 11.35 0.91
N TYR A 172 3.81 10.94 1.51
CA TYR A 172 4.68 11.85 2.24
C TYR A 172 5.47 12.76 1.27
N ALA A 173 5.90 12.22 0.13
CA ALA A 173 6.59 12.98 -0.90
C ALA A 173 5.71 14.12 -1.46
N ASP A 174 4.45 13.84 -1.74
CA ASP A 174 3.50 14.83 -2.27
C ASP A 174 3.26 16.00 -1.30
N ASN A 175 3.21 15.71 0.01
CA ASN A 175 3.01 16.73 1.03
C ASN A 175 4.20 17.69 1.17
N LEU A 176 5.41 17.29 0.78
CA LEU A 176 6.61 18.15 0.84
C LEU A 176 6.65 19.20 -0.27
N ILE A 177 5.86 19.05 -1.34
CA ILE A 177 5.89 19.94 -2.52
C ILE A 177 4.89 21.11 -2.37
N ILE A 178 4.05 21.10 -1.33
CA ILE A 178 3.08 22.18 -1.09
C ILE A 178 3.82 23.41 -0.55
N THR A 179 4.07 24.40 -1.42
CA THR A 179 4.51 25.73 -0.99
C THR A 179 3.38 26.40 -0.20
N PRO A 180 3.63 26.88 1.02
CA PRO A 180 2.60 27.61 1.75
C PRO A 180 2.27 28.91 0.99
N LYS A 181 0.98 29.22 0.88
CA LYS A 181 0.44 30.45 0.25
C LYS A 181 1.03 31.76 0.81
N VAL A 182 1.76 31.69 1.93
CA VAL A 182 2.45 32.83 2.56
C VAL A 182 3.51 33.46 1.65
N TYR A 183 4.02 32.73 0.65
CA TYR A 183 5.06 33.24 -0.28
C TYR A 183 4.53 33.70 -1.65
N GLN A 184 3.21 33.73 -1.85
CA GLN A 184 2.63 34.38 -3.03
C GLN A 184 2.31 35.84 -2.67
N SER A 185 3.32 36.70 -2.77
CA SER A 185 3.21 38.16 -2.68
C SER A 185 2.67 38.75 -3.97
#